data_AF-A0A5J4TA26-F1
#
_entry.id   AF-A0A5J4TA26-F1
#
_cell.length_a   1.000
_cell.length_b   1.000
_cell.length_c   1.000
_cell.angle_alpha   90.00
_cell.angle_beta   90.00
_cell.angle_gamma   90.00
#
_symmetry.space_group_name_H-M   'P 1'
#
loop_
_entity.id
_entity.type
_entity.pdbx_description
1 polymer ?
#
loop_
_entity_poly.entity_id
_entity_poly.type
_entity_poly.pdbx_seq_one_letter_code
_entity_poly.pdbx_strand_id
1 'polypeptide(L)'
;MITAPQDKEERIGKLIYNEKVDGMGGKTKRFIQAWKQIEKEEFINIGFYLRFKDQNSQQRLEENKMMIPFRGTQEEKKAYQEMWKEELQEGIVIPIQQNQVKWWNHTFLIKKPNGTWKKILDASKLNKEIEKLHFKMHGLEEVQNLANQMDYATSLDLKSAFHHIT
;
A
#
# COMPACT_ATOMS: atom_id res chain seq x y z
N MET A 1 7.97 21.91 22.07
CA MET A 1 8.67 20.62 22.12
C MET A 1 7.64 19.58 22.53
N ILE A 2 7.17 18.78 21.57
CA ILE A 2 6.29 17.65 21.88
C ILE A 2 7.22 16.44 21.96
N THR A 3 7.51 16.02 23.18
CA THR A 3 8.28 14.82 23.46
C THR A 3 7.52 13.61 22.90
N ALA A 4 8.19 12.81 22.07
CA ALA A 4 7.63 11.56 21.56
C ALA A 4 7.34 10.61 22.73
N PRO A 5 6.21 9.88 22.72
CA PRO A 5 5.95 8.87 23.74
C PRO A 5 7.06 7.80 23.69
N GLN A 6 7.70 7.57 24.83
CA GLN A 6 8.70 6.53 25.05
C GLN A 6 8.09 5.15 25.31
N ASP A 7 6.88 4.90 24.79
CA ASP A 7 6.36 3.54 24.74
C ASP A 7 6.88 2.88 23.47
N LYS A 8 7.57 1.76 23.65
CA LYS A 8 7.90 0.83 22.58
C LYS A 8 6.58 0.29 21.99
N GLU A 9 5.91 1.08 21.15
CA GLU A 9 5.01 0.53 20.15
C GLU A 9 5.83 -0.49 19.38
N GLU A 10 5.52 -1.76 19.57
CA GLU A 10 6.07 -2.84 18.78
C GLU A 10 5.80 -2.46 17.32
N ARG A 11 6.86 -2.06 16.59
CA ARG A 11 6.79 -1.61 15.20
C ARG A 11 6.49 -2.81 14.31
N ILE A 12 5.28 -3.33 14.44
CA ILE A 12 4.81 -4.50 13.72
C ILE A 12 4.56 -4.07 12.29
N GLY A 13 5.21 -4.76 11.36
CA GLY A 13 5.21 -4.39 9.96
C GLY A 13 6.32 -3.43 9.56
N LYS A 14 7.47 -3.40 10.27
CA LYS A 14 8.72 -2.89 9.65
C LYS A 14 8.92 -3.69 8.36
N LEU A 15 8.65 -3.05 7.23
CA LEU A 15 8.77 -3.67 5.94
C LEU A 15 10.26 -3.89 5.68
N ILE A 16 10.71 -5.14 5.79
CA ILE A 16 12.09 -5.53 5.47
C ILE A 16 12.16 -5.61 3.95
N TYR A 17 12.79 -4.62 3.31
CA TYR A 17 12.97 -4.58 1.87
C TYR A 17 14.36 -5.04 1.47
N ASN A 18 14.40 -5.88 0.43
CA ASN A 18 15.56 -6.03 -0.44
C ASN A 18 15.37 -5.05 -1.61
N GLU A 19 16.22 -4.03 -1.72
CA GLU A 19 16.22 -3.13 -2.88
C GLU A 19 16.43 -3.97 -4.16
N LYS A 20 15.46 -3.96 -5.07
CA LYS A 20 15.67 -4.40 -6.45
C LYS A 20 15.88 -3.18 -7.33
N VAL A 21 16.93 -3.20 -8.13
CA VAL A 21 17.32 -2.11 -9.03
C VAL A 21 16.28 -1.89 -10.16
N ASP A 22 15.54 -2.95 -10.55
CA ASP A 22 14.78 -3.00 -11.80
C ASP A 22 13.24 -3.20 -11.66
N GLY A 23 12.68 -3.17 -10.44
CA GLY A 23 11.23 -3.31 -10.19
C GLY A 23 10.46 -1.98 -10.10
N MET A 24 9.13 -1.97 -10.29
CA MET A 24 8.25 -0.80 -10.04
C MET A 24 7.98 -0.54 -8.55
N GLY A 25 8.06 -1.58 -7.70
CA GLY A 25 7.94 -1.50 -6.24
C GLY A 25 9.12 -0.82 -5.55
N GLY A 26 8.89 -0.07 -4.46
CA GLY A 26 9.98 0.41 -3.58
C GLY A 26 10.85 1.54 -4.14
N LYS A 27 10.40 2.24 -5.19
CA LYS A 27 11.20 3.25 -5.88
C LYS A 27 11.43 4.52 -5.08
N THR A 28 10.66 4.80 -4.03
CA THR A 28 10.76 6.07 -3.30
C THR A 28 12.16 6.29 -2.70
N LYS A 29 12.80 5.25 -2.18
CA LYS A 29 14.17 5.32 -1.63
C LYS A 29 15.24 5.63 -2.67
N ARG A 30 15.05 5.23 -3.94
CA ARG A 30 15.98 5.55 -5.03
C ARG A 30 16.19 7.06 -5.18
N PHE A 31 15.17 7.86 -4.86
CA PHE A 31 15.19 9.31 -4.97
C PHE A 31 15.44 10.00 -3.63
N ILE A 32 16.08 9.33 -2.66
CA ILE A 32 16.30 9.88 -1.30
C ILE A 32 16.96 11.27 -1.31
N GLN A 33 17.84 11.54 -2.26
CA GLN A 33 18.47 12.86 -2.43
C GLN A 33 17.44 13.95 -2.76
N ALA A 34 16.44 13.66 -3.59
CA ALA A 34 15.35 14.61 -3.86
C ALA A 34 14.44 14.77 -2.64
N TRP A 35 14.13 13.68 -1.93
CA TRP A 35 13.34 13.75 -0.69
C TRP A 35 14.03 14.55 0.42
N LYS A 36 15.37 14.52 0.46
CA LYS A 36 16.17 15.33 1.37
C LYS A 36 16.02 16.83 1.12
N GLN A 37 15.89 17.25 -0.13
CA GLN A 37 15.73 18.66 -0.49
C GLN A 37 14.42 19.28 0.04
N ILE A 38 13.41 18.44 0.34
CA ILE A 38 12.13 18.88 0.90
C ILE A 38 11.93 18.40 2.35
N GLU A 39 13.02 18.03 3.04
CA GLU A 39 13.01 17.60 4.44
C GLU A 39 12.10 16.37 4.72
N LYS A 40 11.96 15.47 3.75
CA LYS A 40 11.17 14.22 3.87
C LYS A 40 12.00 12.95 3.95
N GLU A 41 13.34 13.06 3.99
CA GLU A 41 14.26 11.92 4.09
C GLU A 41 13.93 11.00 5.27
N GLU A 42 13.67 11.55 6.46
CA GLU A 42 13.35 10.75 7.64
C GLU A 42 12.08 9.92 7.44
N PHE A 43 11.03 10.51 6.86
CA PHE A 43 9.79 9.81 6.57
C PHE A 43 10.00 8.65 5.59
N ILE A 44 10.80 8.86 4.54
CA ILE A 44 11.12 7.80 3.57
C ILE A 44 11.98 6.69 4.20
N ASN A 45 12.90 7.03 5.10
CA ASN A 45 13.78 6.07 5.75
C ASN A 45 13.07 5.24 6.82
N ILE A 46 12.23 5.89 7.64
CA ILE A 46 11.41 5.21 8.66
C ILE A 46 10.34 4.34 7.99
N GLY A 47 9.78 4.82 6.89
CA GLY A 47 8.68 4.18 6.19
C GLY A 47 7.34 4.38 6.91
N PHE A 48 6.30 3.75 6.38
CA PHE A 48 4.97 3.76 6.97
C PHE A 48 4.72 2.47 7.74
N TYR A 49 4.19 2.59 8.96
CA TYR A 49 3.79 1.45 9.80
C TYR A 49 2.30 1.53 10.11
N LEU A 50 1.67 0.36 10.22
CA LEU A 50 0.26 0.28 10.59
C LEU A 50 0.11 0.67 12.06
N ARG A 51 -0.79 1.62 12.32
CA ARG A 51 -1.23 1.94 13.68
C ARG A 51 -2.52 1.20 13.95
N PHE A 52 -2.56 0.44 15.03
CA PHE A 52 -3.75 -0.28 15.43
C PHE A 52 -4.62 0.59 16.32
N LYS A 53 -5.93 0.35 16.32
CA LYS A 53 -6.88 1.12 17.14
C LYS A 53 -6.69 0.88 18.63
N ASP A 54 -6.37 -0.35 19.01
CA ASP A 54 -6.13 -0.75 20.38
C ASP A 54 -5.15 -1.93 20.45
N GLN A 55 -4.65 -2.21 21.66
CA GLN A 55 -3.68 -3.28 21.91
C GLN A 55 -4.19 -4.67 21.51
N ASN A 56 -5.51 -4.88 21.53
CA ASN A 56 -6.13 -6.17 21.21
C ASN A 56 -6.44 -6.34 19.71
N SER A 57 -6.32 -5.28 18.89
CA SER A 57 -6.57 -5.33 17.45
C SER A 57 -5.74 -6.40 16.73
N GLN A 58 -4.48 -6.58 17.15
CA GLN A 58 -3.61 -7.60 16.56
C GLN A 58 -4.06 -9.00 16.91
N GLN A 59 -4.37 -9.24 18.19
CA GLN A 59 -4.89 -10.52 18.64
C GLN A 59 -6.17 -10.90 17.89
N ARG A 60 -7.09 -9.94 17.70
CA ARG A 60 -8.31 -10.16 16.89
C ARG A 60 -8.00 -10.55 15.45
N LEU A 61 -6.96 -10.02 14.83
CA LEU A 61 -6.54 -10.41 13.47
C LEU A 61 -5.89 -11.80 13.45
N GLU A 62 -5.07 -12.12 14.45
CA GLU A 62 -4.40 -13.41 14.57
C GLU A 62 -5.40 -14.56 14.84
N GLU A 63 -6.36 -14.35 15.74
CA GLU A 63 -7.43 -15.32 16.03
C GLU A 63 -8.33 -15.58 14.80
N ASN A 64 -8.51 -14.56 13.96
CA ASN A 64 -9.30 -14.66 12.72
C ASN A 64 -8.48 -15.06 11.48
N LYS A 65 -7.25 -15.57 11.68
CA LYS A 65 -6.34 -15.99 10.61
C LYS A 65 -6.82 -17.28 9.95
N MET A 66 -7.79 -17.17 9.03
CA MET A 66 -8.20 -18.25 8.15
C MET A 66 -7.56 -18.10 6.78
N MET A 67 -6.84 -19.15 6.34
CA MET A 67 -6.48 -19.28 4.94
C MET A 67 -7.76 -19.54 4.14
N ILE A 68 -8.09 -18.63 3.23
CA ILE A 68 -9.21 -18.80 2.31
C ILE A 68 -8.63 -19.25 0.97
N PRO A 69 -8.87 -20.50 0.54
CA PRO A 69 -8.39 -20.95 -0.76
C PRO A 69 -9.05 -20.12 -1.86
N PHE A 70 -8.30 -19.81 -2.92
CA PHE A 70 -8.84 -19.11 -4.07
C PHE A 70 -9.94 -19.94 -4.73
N ARG A 71 -11.16 -19.38 -4.78
CA ARG A 71 -12.32 -19.98 -5.45
C ARG A 71 -12.56 -19.20 -6.73
N GLY A 72 -12.46 -19.87 -7.87
CA GLY A 72 -12.70 -19.27 -9.17
C GLY A 72 -12.62 -20.29 -10.30
N THR A 73 -13.06 -19.88 -11.49
CA THR A 73 -13.01 -20.69 -12.71
C THR A 73 -11.56 -20.94 -13.15
N GLN A 74 -11.36 -21.81 -14.13
CA GLN A 74 -10.03 -22.08 -14.67
C GLN A 74 -9.42 -20.81 -15.32
N GLU A 75 -10.25 -20.01 -15.97
CA GLU A 75 -9.88 -18.72 -16.57
C GLU A 75 -9.45 -17.72 -15.51
N GLU A 76 -10.21 -17.62 -14.40
CA GLU A 76 -9.86 -16.74 -13.28
C GLU A 76 -8.54 -17.16 -12.63
N LYS A 77 -8.31 -18.47 -12.46
CA LYS A 77 -7.04 -18.98 -11.93
C LYS A 77 -5.86 -18.63 -12.83
N LYS A 78 -6.00 -18.76 -14.15
CA LYS A 78 -4.96 -18.39 -15.12
C LYS A 78 -4.66 -16.89 -15.06
N ALA A 79 -5.69 -16.05 -15.12
CA ALA A 79 -5.55 -14.60 -15.02
C ALA A 79 -4.88 -14.19 -13.70
N TYR A 80 -5.27 -14.80 -12.58
CA TYR A 80 -4.66 -14.55 -11.28
C TYR A 80 -3.16 -14.89 -11.28
N GLN A 81 -2.78 -16.04 -11.85
CA GLN A 81 -1.39 -16.48 -11.94
C GLN A 81 -0.54 -15.54 -12.82
N GLU A 82 -1.09 -15.03 -13.92
CA GLU A 82 -0.42 -14.05 -14.78
C GLU A 82 -0.17 -12.74 -14.03
N MET A 83 -1.20 -12.17 -13.39
CA MET A 83 -1.06 -10.96 -12.58
C MET A 83 -0.07 -11.11 -11.43
N TRP A 84 -0.09 -12.26 -10.74
CA TRP A 84 0.85 -12.55 -9.67
C TRP A 84 2.31 -12.61 -10.16
N LYS A 85 2.55 -13.19 -11.34
CA LYS A 85 3.89 -13.24 -11.94
C LYS A 85 4.40 -11.84 -12.29
N GLU A 86 3.54 -11.00 -12.87
CA GLU A 86 3.87 -9.61 -13.19
C GLU A 86 4.25 -8.83 -11.92
N GLU A 87 3.43 -8.90 -10.87
CA GLU A 87 3.71 -8.20 -9.60
C GLU A 87 5.00 -8.67 -8.93
N LEU A 88 5.32 -9.96 -9.05
CA LEU A 88 6.56 -10.53 -8.51
C LEU A 88 7.78 -10.08 -9.33
N GLN A 89 7.66 -10.02 -10.66
CA GLN A 89 8.70 -9.51 -11.55
C GLN A 89 8.95 -8.02 -11.31
N GLU A 90 7.88 -7.23 -11.17
CA GLU A 90 7.93 -5.81 -10.86
C GLU A 90 8.32 -5.50 -9.41
N GLY A 91 8.47 -6.52 -8.55
CA GLY A 91 8.86 -6.34 -7.16
C GLY A 91 7.81 -5.65 -6.29
N ILE A 92 6.54 -5.64 -6.73
CA ILE A 92 5.40 -5.13 -5.96
C ILE A 92 5.11 -6.06 -4.77
N VAL A 93 5.25 -7.36 -4.99
CA VAL A 93 5.09 -8.40 -3.96
C VAL A 93 6.36 -9.23 -3.84
N ILE A 94 6.59 -9.77 -2.65
CA ILE A 94 7.69 -10.70 -2.36
C ILE A 94 7.14 -11.99 -1.76
N PRO A 95 7.78 -13.15 -2.03
CA PRO A 95 7.43 -14.38 -1.34
C PRO A 95 7.87 -14.27 0.14
N ILE A 96 7.00 -14.72 1.05
CA ILE A 96 7.29 -14.84 2.48
C ILE A 96 7.02 -16.26 2.95
N GLN A 97 7.68 -16.67 4.02
CA GLN A 97 7.40 -17.96 4.64
C GLN A 97 6.07 -17.93 5.41
N GLN A 98 5.37 -19.07 5.48
CA GLN A 98 4.04 -19.13 6.13
C GLN A 98 4.07 -18.74 7.62
N ASN A 99 5.17 -19.03 8.32
CA ASN A 99 5.39 -18.63 9.72
C ASN A 99 5.58 -17.10 9.88
N GLN A 100 5.95 -16.38 8.82
CA GLN A 100 6.08 -14.92 8.82
C GLN A 100 4.75 -14.21 8.54
N VAL A 101 3.74 -14.94 8.04
CA VAL A 101 2.43 -14.36 7.72
C VAL A 101 1.76 -13.88 9.01
N LYS A 102 1.41 -12.61 9.08
CA LYS A 102 0.66 -12.03 10.20
C LYS A 102 -0.85 -12.23 10.06
N TRP A 103 -1.40 -11.98 8.88
CA TRP A 103 -2.83 -12.18 8.58
C TRP A 103 -3.03 -12.63 7.14
N TRP A 104 -4.18 -13.25 6.87
CA TRP A 104 -4.61 -13.62 5.52
C TRP A 104 -5.75 -12.70 5.08
N ASN A 105 -5.60 -12.09 3.91
CA ASN A 105 -6.67 -11.34 3.25
C ASN A 105 -7.24 -12.18 2.11
N HIS A 106 -8.56 -12.17 1.96
CA HIS A 106 -9.20 -12.82 0.82
C HIS A 106 -8.86 -12.07 -0.47
N THR A 107 -8.63 -12.80 -1.56
CA THR A 107 -8.37 -12.20 -2.87
C THR A 107 -9.28 -12.82 -3.91
N PHE A 108 -9.88 -11.98 -4.74
CA PHE A 108 -10.76 -12.41 -5.83
C PHE A 108 -10.57 -11.54 -7.06
N LEU A 109 -11.09 -12.00 -8.20
CA LEU A 109 -11.03 -11.27 -9.45
C LEU A 109 -12.41 -10.73 -9.83
N ILE A 110 -12.42 -9.58 -10.48
CA ILE A 110 -13.62 -9.04 -11.15
C ILE A 110 -13.27 -8.69 -12.60
N LYS A 111 -14.23 -8.83 -13.52
CA LYS A 111 -14.08 -8.31 -14.89
C LYS A 111 -14.40 -6.82 -14.92
N LYS A 112 -13.53 -6.04 -15.57
CA LYS A 112 -13.82 -4.65 -15.93
C LYS A 112 -14.73 -4.60 -17.17
N PRO A 113 -15.41 -3.48 -17.42
CA PRO A 113 -16.23 -3.29 -18.63
C PRO A 113 -15.45 -3.52 -19.94
N ASN A 114 -14.14 -3.22 -19.96
CA ASN A 114 -13.26 -3.45 -21.11
C ASN A 114 -12.79 -4.91 -21.26
N GLY A 115 -13.32 -5.86 -20.47
CA GLY A 115 -12.99 -7.28 -20.53
C GLY A 115 -11.73 -7.71 -19.76
N THR A 116 -10.90 -6.76 -19.29
CA THR A 116 -9.70 -7.08 -18.49
C THR A 116 -10.06 -7.48 -17.06
N TRP A 117 -9.21 -8.30 -16.43
CA TRP A 117 -9.36 -8.69 -15.03
C TRP A 117 -8.80 -7.63 -14.08
N LYS A 118 -9.44 -7.49 -12.91
CA LYS A 118 -8.93 -6.70 -11.79
C LYS A 118 -8.85 -7.59 -10.56
N LYS A 119 -7.66 -7.67 -9.97
CA LYS A 119 -7.43 -8.32 -8.68
C LYS A 119 -7.90 -7.39 -7.56
N ILE A 120 -8.70 -7.93 -6.64
CA ILE A 120 -9.17 -7.23 -5.45
C ILE A 120 -8.66 -7.98 -4.22
N LEU A 121 -7.89 -7.28 -3.39
CA LEU A 121 -7.51 -7.74 -2.06
C LEU A 121 -8.54 -7.20 -1.05
N ASP A 122 -9.33 -8.08 -0.46
CA ASP A 122 -10.29 -7.71 0.58
C ASP A 122 -9.56 -7.49 1.91
N ALA A 123 -9.25 -6.23 2.19
CA ALA A 123 -8.67 -5.77 3.44
C ALA A 123 -9.72 -5.25 4.44
N SER A 124 -11.01 -5.55 4.27
CA SER A 124 -12.09 -5.00 5.11
C SER A 124 -11.91 -5.31 6.60
N LYS A 125 -11.46 -6.53 6.93
CA LYS A 125 -11.14 -6.93 8.32
C LYS A 125 -9.96 -6.12 8.87
N LEU A 126 -8.88 -6.04 8.10
CA LEU A 126 -7.69 -5.28 8.47
C LEU A 126 -8.01 -3.78 8.68
N ASN A 127 -8.80 -3.19 7.79
CA ASN A 127 -9.22 -1.78 7.87
C ASN A 127 -10.10 -1.47 9.09
N LYS A 128 -10.77 -2.47 9.69
CA LYS A 128 -11.53 -2.29 10.94
C LYS A 128 -10.61 -2.19 12.15
N GLU A 129 -9.40 -2.71 12.07
CA GLU A 129 -8.45 -2.80 13.18
C GLU A 129 -7.35 -1.73 13.13
N ILE A 130 -7.17 -1.08 11.97
CA ILE A 130 -6.23 0.01 11.77
C ILE A 130 -6.85 1.36 12.17
N GLU A 131 -6.05 2.22 12.80
CA GLU A 131 -6.36 3.61 13.09
C GLU A 131 -6.53 4.40 11.79
N LYS A 132 -7.59 5.20 11.68
CA LYS A 132 -7.82 6.04 10.52
C LYS A 132 -7.03 7.33 10.66
N LEU A 133 -6.01 7.51 9.81
CA LEU A 133 -5.33 8.80 9.69
C LEU A 133 -6.21 9.78 8.92
N HIS A 134 -6.42 10.95 9.49
CA HIS A 134 -7.09 12.04 8.79
C HIS A 134 -6.09 12.77 7.90
N PHE A 135 -6.37 12.80 6.60
CA PHE A 135 -5.61 13.58 5.63
C PHE A 135 -6.57 14.50 4.89
N LYS A 136 -6.27 15.80 4.88
CA LYS A 136 -7.04 16.77 4.10
C LYS A 136 -6.57 16.68 2.65
N MET A 137 -7.41 16.11 1.78
CA MET A 137 -7.24 16.25 0.34
C MET A 137 -7.81 17.59 -0.11
N HIS A 138 -6.98 18.40 -0.76
CA HIS A 138 -7.47 19.61 -1.39
C HIS A 138 -8.29 19.28 -2.64
N GLY A 139 -9.50 19.83 -2.70
CA GLY A 139 -10.44 19.57 -3.79
C GLY A 139 -10.13 20.39 -5.04
N LEU A 140 -10.76 20.04 -6.16
CA LEU A 140 -10.63 20.81 -7.40
C LEU A 140 -11.06 22.27 -7.22
N GLU A 141 -12.09 22.52 -6.41
CA GLU A 141 -12.60 23.86 -6.11
C GLU A 141 -11.54 24.73 -5.39
N GLU A 142 -10.85 24.17 -4.40
CA GLU A 142 -9.76 24.88 -3.70
C GLU A 142 -8.60 25.18 -4.65
N VAL A 143 -8.29 24.27 -5.59
CA VAL A 143 -7.27 24.51 -6.62
C VAL A 143 -7.72 25.58 -7.62
N GLN A 144 -9.00 25.60 -8.01
CA GLN A 144 -9.56 26.62 -8.91
C GLN A 144 -9.54 28.01 -8.29
N ASN A 145 -9.81 28.13 -6.98
CA ASN A 145 -9.74 29.40 -6.27
C ASN A 145 -8.32 30.00 -6.21
N LEU A 146 -7.29 29.19 -6.42
CA LEU A 146 -5.90 29.65 -6.49
C LEU A 146 -5.47 30.07 -7.90
N ALA A 147 -6.22 29.64 -8.93
CA ALA A 147 -5.91 29.93 -10.32
C ALA A 147 -6.45 31.31 -10.73
N ASN A 148 -5.63 32.09 -11.42
CA ASN A 148 -6.01 33.38 -11.99
C ASN A 148 -6.46 33.24 -13.44
N GLN A 149 -7.18 34.24 -13.92
CA GLN A 149 -7.45 34.37 -15.34
C GLN A 149 -6.12 34.46 -16.10
N MET A 150 -5.98 33.66 -17.16
CA MET A 150 -4.77 33.47 -17.99
C MET A 150 -3.72 32.50 -17.45
N ASP A 151 -3.95 31.83 -16.32
CA ASP A 151 -3.08 30.74 -15.89
C ASP A 151 -3.21 29.51 -16.81
N TYR A 152 -2.09 28.83 -17.06
CA TYR A 152 -2.06 27.55 -17.76
C TYR A 152 -2.05 26.40 -16.76
N ALA A 153 -2.85 25.36 -17.02
CA ALA A 153 -2.89 24.16 -16.18
C ALA A 153 -2.49 22.91 -16.98
N THR A 154 -1.89 21.95 -16.30
CA THR A 154 -1.61 20.61 -16.82
C THR A 154 -2.09 19.55 -15.83
N SER A 155 -2.44 18.37 -16.34
CA SER A 155 -2.87 17.22 -15.52
C SER A 155 -1.89 16.08 -15.73
N LEU A 156 -1.46 15.46 -14.63
CA LEU A 156 -0.60 14.29 -14.62
C LEU A 156 -1.32 13.16 -13.89
N ASP A 157 -1.58 12.07 -14.59
CA ASP A 157 -2.07 10.83 -13.98
C ASP A 157 -0.90 9.88 -13.71
N LEU A 158 -0.74 9.47 -12.45
CA LEU A 158 0.29 8.54 -12.03
C LEU A 158 -0.26 7.12 -12.05
N LYS A 159 0.00 6.40 -13.16
CA LYS A 159 -0.39 4.99 -13.29
C LYS A 159 0.19 4.16 -12.15
N SER A 160 -0.67 3.41 -11.47
CA SER A 160 -0.28 2.53 -10.36
C SER A 160 0.52 3.24 -9.25
N ALA A 161 0.20 4.51 -8.96
CA ALA A 161 0.95 5.33 -7.99
C ALA A 161 1.23 4.64 -6.65
N PHE A 162 0.27 3.87 -6.12
CA PHE A 162 0.43 3.13 -4.87
C PHE A 162 1.54 2.08 -4.89
N HIS A 163 1.87 1.53 -6.06
CA HIS A 163 2.94 0.54 -6.20
C HIS A 163 4.33 1.19 -6.08
N HIS A 164 4.44 2.50 -6.27
CA HIS A 164 5.72 3.19 -6.14
C HIS A 164 6.10 3.54 -4.70
N ILE A 165 5.11 3.63 -3.81
CA ILE A 165 5.30 4.01 -2.41
C ILE A 165 5.75 2.79 -1.62
N THR A 166 6.98 2.79 -1.11
CA THR A 166 7.46 1.78 -0.16
C THR A 166 8.71 2.19 0.60
#